data_AF-A0A849TDJ2-F1
#
_entry.id   AF-A0A849TDJ2-F1
#
_cell.length_a   1.000
_cell.length_b   1.000
_cell.length_c   1.000
_cell.angle_alpha   90.00
_cell.angle_beta   90.00
_cell.angle_gamma   90.00
#
_symmetry.space_group_name_H-M   'P 1'
#
loop_
_entity.id
_entity.type
_entity.pdbx_description
1 polymer ?
#
loop_
_entity_poly.entity_id
_entity_poly.type
_entity_poly.pdbx_seq_one_letter_code
_entity_poly.pdbx_strand_id
1 'polypeptide(L)'
;MSSPNFLDLPPLLGAQGTIALPGSKSISNRVLLLAALADGVTEVRDVLFSDDTERMLDALRTLGVSVESLGGNAYRITGCGGNFPVKEAKLFLGNAGTA
;
A
#
# COMPACT_ATOMS: atom_id res chain seq x y z
N MET A 1 -12.57 18.67 20.52
CA MET A 1 -13.96 18.18 20.41
C MET A 1 -13.90 16.82 19.76
N SER A 2 -14.24 15.74 20.47
CA SER A 2 -14.25 14.39 19.90
C SER A 2 -15.45 14.25 18.97
N SER A 3 -15.21 13.79 17.74
CA SER A 3 -16.28 13.43 16.81
C SER A 3 -17.16 12.35 17.41
N PRO A 4 -18.48 12.34 17.12
CA PRO A 4 -19.38 11.30 17.62
C PRO A 4 -19.00 9.92 17.05
N ASN A 5 -19.22 8.86 17.84
CA ASN A 5 -18.93 7.46 17.45
C ASN A 5 -19.91 6.90 16.41
N PHE A 6 -20.96 7.64 16.07
CA PHE A 6 -21.98 7.24 15.13
C PHE A 6 -22.42 8.44 14.28
N LEU A 7 -22.91 8.14 13.08
CA LEU A 7 -23.45 9.10 12.13
C LEU A 7 -24.85 8.64 11.72
N ASP A 8 -25.87 9.41 12.09
CA ASP A 8 -27.25 9.15 11.66
C ASP A 8 -27.46 9.78 10.28
N LEU A 9 -27.71 8.93 9.28
CA LEU A 9 -27.97 9.36 7.92
C LEU A 9 -29.50 9.43 7.69
N PRO A 10 -30.08 10.62 7.41
CA PRO A 10 -31.49 10.72 7.08
C PRO A 10 -31.77 10.11 5.69
N PRO A 11 -33.03 9.74 5.37
CA PRO A 11 -33.40 9.28 4.05
C PRO A 11 -33.07 10.31 2.97
N LEU A 12 -32.43 9.87 1.89
CA LEU A 12 -32.10 10.69 0.73
C LEU A 12 -32.90 10.21 -0.49
N LEU A 13 -33.48 11.16 -1.23
CA LEU A 13 -34.25 10.86 -2.46
C LEU A 13 -33.36 10.64 -3.69
N GLY A 14 -32.05 10.95 -3.61
CA GLY A 14 -31.08 10.72 -4.68
C GLY A 14 -29.71 11.33 -4.36
N ALA A 15 -28.69 10.93 -5.14
CA ALA A 15 -27.35 11.50 -5.12
C ALA A 15 -26.77 11.52 -6.54
N GLN A 16 -26.11 12.62 -6.93
CA GLN A 16 -25.46 12.78 -8.22
C GLN A 16 -24.17 13.58 -8.08
N GLY A 17 -23.12 13.17 -8.78
CA GLY A 17 -21.83 13.84 -8.80
C GLY A 17 -20.73 12.95 -9.36
N THR A 18 -19.51 13.48 -9.44
CA THR A 18 -18.31 12.73 -9.78
C THR A 18 -17.33 12.85 -8.63
N ILE A 19 -16.80 11.72 -8.17
CA ILE A 19 -15.81 11.67 -7.10
C ILE A 19 -14.59 10.88 -7.57
N ALA A 20 -13.41 11.31 -7.14
CA ALA A 20 -12.22 10.49 -7.23
C ALA A 20 -12.22 9.54 -6.04
N LEU A 21 -12.31 8.23 -6.31
CA LEU A 21 -12.17 7.22 -5.27
C LEU A 21 -10.69 7.08 -4.89
N PRO A 22 -10.40 6.72 -3.63
CA PRO A 22 -9.06 6.28 -3.26
C PRO A 22 -8.58 5.12 -4.14
N GLY A 23 -7.27 4.97 -4.26
CA GLY A 23 -6.66 3.84 -4.95
C GLY A 23 -7.10 2.48 -4.39
N SER A 24 -6.99 1.43 -5.20
CA SER A 24 -7.33 0.08 -4.74
C SER A 24 -6.22 -0.49 -3.85
N LYS A 25 -6.61 -0.94 -2.64
CA LYS A 25 -5.72 -1.63 -1.69
C LYS A 25 -5.03 -2.83 -2.32
N SER A 26 -5.82 -3.72 -2.94
CA SER A 26 -5.28 -4.96 -3.50
C SER A 26 -4.45 -4.74 -4.77
N ILE A 27 -4.68 -3.65 -5.52
CA ILE A 27 -3.78 -3.26 -6.62
C ILE A 27 -2.46 -2.74 -6.03
N SER A 28 -2.54 -1.86 -5.03
CA SER A 28 -1.36 -1.30 -4.36
C SER A 28 -0.43 -2.39 -3.84
N ASN A 29 -0.94 -3.36 -3.06
CA ASN A 29 -0.13 -4.46 -2.53
C ASN A 29 0.52 -5.31 -3.64
N ARG A 30 -0.24 -5.65 -4.69
CA ARG A 30 0.29 -6.45 -5.80
C ARG A 30 1.37 -5.71 -6.57
N VAL A 31 1.17 -4.42 -6.84
CA VAL A 31 2.17 -3.61 -7.57
C VAL A 31 3.44 -3.46 -6.74
N LEU A 32 3.33 -3.26 -5.43
CA LEU A 32 4.50 -3.21 -4.53
C LEU A 32 5.29 -4.53 -4.56
N LEU A 33 4.62 -5.68 -4.49
CA LEU A 33 5.28 -6.98 -4.56
C LEU A 33 5.91 -7.22 -5.94
N LEU A 34 5.19 -6.93 -7.03
CA LEU A 34 5.70 -7.11 -8.39
C LEU A 34 6.91 -6.21 -8.66
N ALA A 35 6.89 -4.97 -8.19
CA ALA A 35 8.02 -4.04 -8.29
C ALA A 35 9.26 -4.56 -7.55
N ALA A 36 9.07 -5.18 -6.39
CA ALA A 36 10.16 -5.81 -5.65
C ALA A 36 10.71 -7.06 -6.33
N LEU A 37 9.86 -7.85 -7.00
CA LEU A 37 10.27 -9.07 -7.71
C LEU A 37 10.91 -8.80 -9.08
N ALA A 38 10.63 -7.66 -9.70
CA ALA A 38 11.17 -7.29 -11.01
C ALA A 38 12.69 -7.10 -11.00
N ASP A 39 13.29 -7.09 -12.18
CA ASP A 39 14.65 -6.60 -12.40
C ASP A 39 14.64 -5.08 -12.63
N GLY A 40 15.55 -4.35 -11.98
CA GLY A 40 15.72 -2.90 -12.16
C GLY A 40 14.93 -2.03 -11.19
N VAL A 41 14.62 -0.80 -11.59
CA VAL A 41 14.00 0.22 -10.73
C VAL A 41 12.59 0.55 -11.21
N THR A 42 11.61 0.46 -10.31
CA THR A 42 10.21 0.80 -10.58
C THR A 42 9.77 1.98 -9.72
N GLU A 43 9.16 2.99 -10.33
CA GLU A 43 8.45 4.04 -9.60
C GLU A 43 6.96 3.70 -9.52
N VAL A 44 6.45 3.54 -8.30
CA VAL A 44 5.04 3.31 -8.02
C VAL A 44 4.43 4.60 -7.49
N ARG A 45 3.34 5.06 -8.10
CA ARG A 45 2.65 6.32 -7.75
C ARG A 45 1.25 6.00 -7.25
N ASP A 46 0.68 6.93 -6.49
CA ASP A 46 -0.69 6.85 -5.96
C ASP A 46 -0.97 5.54 -5.20
N VAL A 47 0.03 5.04 -4.46
CA VAL A 47 -0.16 3.89 -3.57
C VAL A 47 -1.22 4.25 -2.54
N LEU A 48 -2.24 3.42 -2.35
CA LEU A 48 -3.26 3.68 -1.34
C LEU A 48 -2.57 3.81 0.02
N PHE A 49 -2.87 4.88 0.77
CA PHE A 49 -2.47 4.98 2.16
C PHE A 49 -3.41 4.15 3.03
N SER A 50 -2.91 3.04 3.56
CA SER A 50 -3.67 2.11 4.41
C SER A 50 -2.72 1.28 5.25
N ASP A 51 -3.20 0.74 6.36
CA ASP A 51 -2.41 -0.17 7.20
C ASP A 51 -1.81 -1.32 6.38
N ASP A 52 -2.57 -1.92 5.45
CA ASP A 52 -2.09 -3.03 4.62
C ASP A 52 -0.89 -2.66 3.75
N THR A 53 -0.93 -1.49 3.11
CA THR A 53 0.14 -1.03 2.21
C THR A 53 1.37 -0.58 3.00
N GLU A 54 1.19 0.00 4.18
CA GLU A 54 2.28 0.31 5.10
C GLU A 54 2.99 -0.97 5.58
N ARG A 55 2.22 -2.00 5.98
CA ARG A 55 2.78 -3.30 6.38
C ARG A 55 3.49 -3.99 5.23
N MET A 56 2.97 -3.89 4.02
CA MET A 56 3.64 -4.40 2.82
C MET A 56 4.99 -3.71 2.57
N LEU A 57 5.05 -2.38 2.65
CA LEU A 57 6.28 -1.61 2.49
C LEU A 57 7.33 -1.98 3.55
N ASP A 58 6.92 -2.15 4.80
CA ASP A 58 7.80 -2.58 5.89
C ASP A 58 8.30 -4.00 5.71
N ALA A 59 7.45 -4.91 5.23
CA ALA A 59 7.85 -6.28 4.91
C ALA A 59 8.90 -6.31 3.79
N LEU A 60 8.71 -5.54 2.72
CA LEU A 60 9.69 -5.43 1.63
C LEU A 60 11.04 -4.89 2.12
N ARG A 61 11.03 -3.84 2.95
CA ARG A 61 12.26 -3.31 3.57
C ARG A 61 12.95 -4.36 4.44
N THR A 62 12.18 -5.09 5.23
CA THR A 62 12.70 -6.17 6.10
C THR A 62 13.31 -7.31 5.28
N LEU A 63 12.75 -7.60 4.11
CA LEU A 63 13.29 -8.58 3.15
C LEU A 63 14.54 -8.07 2.40
N GLY A 64 14.96 -6.83 2.65
CA GLY A 64 16.16 -6.22 2.07
C GLY A 64 15.93 -5.54 0.72
N VAL A 65 14.67 -5.31 0.32
CA VAL A 65 14.35 -4.54 -0.90
C VAL A 65 14.58 -3.05 -0.62
N SER A 66 15.26 -2.36 -1.54
CA SER A 66 15.39 -0.90 -1.43
C SER A 66 14.08 -0.23 -1.81
N VAL A 67 13.48 0.48 -0.84
CA VAL A 67 12.20 1.19 -0.97
C VAL A 67 12.38 2.61 -0.50
N GLU A 68 12.44 3.55 -1.44
CA GLU A 68 12.62 4.98 -1.19
C GLU A 68 11.29 5.72 -1.37
N SER A 69 10.93 6.59 -0.41
CA SER A 69 9.77 7.47 -0.57
C SER A 69 10.12 8.66 -1.46
N LEU A 70 9.26 8.94 -2.44
CA LEU A 70 9.35 10.10 -3.32
C LEU A 70 8.39 11.24 -2.87
N GLY A 71 7.68 11.05 -1.75
CA GLY A 71 6.60 11.92 -1.31
C GLY A 71 5.28 11.65 -2.02
N GLY A 72 4.16 12.13 -1.46
CA GLY A 72 2.83 12.03 -2.09
C GLY A 72 2.36 10.61 -2.40
N ASN A 73 2.63 9.64 -1.51
CA ASN A 73 2.35 8.21 -1.71
C ASN A 73 3.01 7.59 -2.96
N ALA A 74 4.13 8.16 -3.40
CA ALA A 74 4.97 7.60 -4.44
C ALA A 74 6.26 6.99 -3.86
N TYR A 75 6.71 5.88 -4.44
CA TYR A 75 7.86 5.12 -4.00
C TYR A 75 8.73 4.69 -5.18
N ARG A 76 10.05 4.74 -5.01
CA ARG A 76 11.03 4.12 -5.90
C ARG A 76 11.46 2.80 -5.28
N ILE A 77 11.24 1.70 -6.00
CA ILE A 77 11.57 0.34 -5.56
C ILE A 77 12.66 -0.20 -6.48
N THR A 78 13.79 -0.61 -5.89
CA THR A 78 14.82 -1.35 -6.63
C THR A 78 14.55 -2.84 -6.46
N GLY A 79 14.09 -3.48 -7.53
CA GLY A 79 13.72 -4.88 -7.55
C GLY A 79 14.91 -5.81 -7.40
N CYS A 80 14.66 -7.00 -6.84
CA CYS A 80 15.66 -8.00 -6.51
C CYS A 80 15.71 -9.19 -7.47
N GLY A 81 14.98 -9.12 -8.61
CA GLY A 81 14.93 -10.21 -9.59
C GLY A 81 14.41 -11.53 -9.00
N GLY A 82 13.49 -11.44 -8.04
CA GLY A 82 12.95 -12.59 -7.30
C GLY A 82 13.89 -13.19 -6.24
N ASN A 83 15.12 -12.69 -6.11
CA ASN A 83 16.11 -13.18 -5.17
C ASN A 83 16.25 -12.23 -3.96
N PHE A 84 15.30 -12.28 -3.02
CA PHE A 84 15.30 -11.42 -1.84
C PHE A 84 16.64 -11.48 -1.06
N PRO A 85 17.28 -10.34 -0.73
CA PRO A 85 18.56 -10.34 -0.03
C PRO A 85 18.53 -11.03 1.34
N VAL A 86 17.43 -10.86 2.08
CA VAL A 86 17.21 -11.53 3.37
C VAL A 86 16.42 -12.82 3.15
N LYS A 87 16.97 -13.94 3.62
CA LYS A 87 16.38 -15.28 3.45
C LYS A 87 15.54 -15.76 4.62
N GLU A 88 15.71 -15.13 5.77
CA GLU A 88 14.97 -15.46 6.99
C GLU A 88 14.59 -14.15 7.69
N ALA A 89 13.29 -13.94 7.90
CA ALA A 89 12.75 -12.75 8.53
C ALA A 89 11.44 -13.07 9.25
N LYS A 90 11.15 -12.34 10.33
CA LYS A 90 9.81 -12.29 10.93
C LYS A 90 9.10 -11.06 10.40
N LEU A 91 7.99 -11.27 9.69
CA LEU A 91 7.20 -10.20 9.10
C LEU A 91 5.93 -10.00 9.93
N PHE A 92 5.74 -8.79 10.45
CA PHE A 92 4.49 -8.41 11.12
C PHE A 92 3.55 -7.75 10.10
N LEU A 93 2.50 -8.48 9.71
CA LEU A 93 1.52 -8.01 8.71
C LEU A 93 0.23 -7.48 9.34
N GLY A 94 0.09 -7.52 10.67
CA GLY A 94 -1.16 -7.12 11.34
C GLY A 94 -2.36 -7.91 10.83
N ASN A 95 -3.47 -7.22 10.54
CA ASN A 95 -4.66 -7.81 9.94
C ASN A 95 -4.72 -7.61 8.41
N ALA A 96 -3.57 -7.34 7.78
CA ALA A 96 -3.48 -7.11 6.35
C ALA A 96 -3.46 -8.45 5.60
N GLY A 97 -4.64 -9.06 5.41
CA GLY A 97 -4.75 -10.38 4.78
C GLY A 97 -4.24 -10.44 3.33
N THR A 98 -4.02 -9.29 2.68
CA THR A 98 -3.48 -9.18 1.32
C THR A 98 -2.01 -8.76 1.25
N ALA A 99 -1.35 -8.49 2.38
CA ALA A 99 0.07 -8.16 2.43
C ALA A 99 0.94 -9.40 2.66
#